data_AF-A0A5B7TLW6-F1
#
_entry.id   AF-A0A5B7TLW6-F1
#
_cell.length_a   1.000
_cell.length_b   1.000
_cell.length_c   1.000
_cell.angle_alpha   90.00
_cell.angle_beta   90.00
_cell.angle_gamma   90.00
#
_symmetry.space_group_name_H-M   'P 1'
#
loop_
_entity.id
_entity.type
_entity.pdbx_description
1 polymer ?
#
loop_
_entity_poly.entity_id
_entity_poly.type
_entity_poly.pdbx_seq_one_letter_code
_entity_poly.pdbx_strand_id
1 'polypeptide(L)'
;MNDKKQKYLEQLLMTIEVQNRIITDSKNFDSATKEAFINLSNQIKELTKSKLTKVQMKSLSIELLTFWKESIGPEVEMFWTELKDIGVDFERRDELNFALQKERFRRVDQEIAARKHWNTIKVLGTISDRFSSSELTRISKIIEKDENTRLEILKKCLRKNSIPQTQYYKFGECMAYFGQCELFDSYFNKKEVNQLYEIWRNFKSE
;
A
#
# COMPACT_ATOMS: atom_id res chain seq x y z
N MET A 1 -32.79 12.95 -13.14
CA MET A 1 -32.19 12.63 -11.82
C MET A 1 -31.85 11.14 -11.65
N ASN A 2 -32.58 10.22 -12.30
CA ASN A 2 -32.27 8.77 -12.33
C ASN A 2 -30.97 8.42 -13.07
N ASP A 3 -30.66 9.14 -14.15
CA ASP A 3 -29.56 8.82 -15.06
C ASP A 3 -28.17 8.88 -14.41
N LYS A 4 -27.86 9.96 -13.66
CA LYS A 4 -26.58 10.08 -12.92
C LYS A 4 -26.40 9.02 -11.84
N LYS A 5 -27.50 8.59 -11.21
CA LYS A 5 -27.46 7.54 -10.19
C LYS A 5 -27.24 6.17 -10.82
N GLN A 6 -27.92 5.89 -11.92
CA GLN A 6 -27.79 4.67 -12.69
C GLN A 6 -26.36 4.54 -13.23
N LYS A 7 -25.83 5.59 -13.86
CA LYS A 7 -24.44 5.65 -14.33
C LYS A 7 -23.42 5.38 -13.21
N TYR A 8 -23.65 5.93 -12.02
CA TYR A 8 -22.74 5.73 -10.88
C TYR A 8 -22.76 4.27 -10.38
N LEU A 9 -23.94 3.63 -10.37
CA LEU A 9 -24.08 2.22 -10.03
C LEU A 9 -23.38 1.34 -11.08
N GLU A 10 -23.55 1.63 -12.36
CA GLU A 10 -22.86 0.93 -13.44
C GLU A 10 -21.34 1.02 -13.29
N GLN A 11 -20.81 2.21 -13.03
CA GLN A 11 -19.38 2.39 -12.74
C GLN A 11 -18.93 1.56 -11.54
N LEU A 12 -19.72 1.51 -10.45
CA LEU A 12 -19.38 0.68 -9.28
C LEU A 12 -19.34 -0.81 -9.63
N LEU A 13 -20.29 -1.31 -10.42
CA LEU A 13 -20.33 -2.71 -10.84
C LEU A 13 -19.15 -3.06 -11.76
N MET A 14 -18.83 -2.19 -12.72
CA MET A 14 -17.65 -2.32 -13.57
C MET A 14 -16.35 -2.35 -12.75
N THR A 15 -16.24 -1.50 -11.73
CA THR A 15 -15.10 -1.51 -10.80
C THR A 15 -14.97 -2.84 -10.08
N ILE A 16 -16.08 -3.43 -9.65
CA ILE A 16 -16.06 -4.74 -8.98
C ILE A 16 -15.59 -5.84 -9.93
N GLU A 17 -16.00 -5.80 -11.20
CA GLU A 17 -15.54 -6.76 -12.22
C GLU A 17 -14.03 -6.67 -12.44
N VAL A 18 -13.51 -5.45 -12.57
CA VAL A 18 -12.07 -5.19 -12.69
C VAL A 18 -11.31 -5.69 -11.46
N GLN A 19 -11.77 -5.33 -10.24
CA GLN A 19 -11.19 -5.84 -9.00
C GLN A 19 -11.15 -7.37 -8.97
N ASN A 20 -12.27 -8.02 -9.25
CA ASN A 20 -12.36 -9.48 -9.16
C ASN A 20 -11.41 -10.17 -10.12
N ARG A 21 -11.28 -9.67 -11.35
CA ARG A 21 -10.33 -10.18 -12.33
C ARG A 21 -8.90 -10.04 -11.84
N ILE A 22 -8.48 -8.82 -11.48
CA ILE A 22 -7.11 -8.53 -11.03
C ILE A 22 -6.74 -9.35 -9.80
N ILE A 23 -7.63 -9.45 -8.82
CA ILE A 23 -7.40 -10.22 -7.59
C ILE A 23 -7.28 -11.72 -7.88
N THR A 24 -8.13 -12.26 -8.75
CA THR A 24 -8.10 -13.69 -9.11
C THR A 24 -6.77 -14.04 -9.75
N ASP A 25 -6.30 -13.20 -10.69
CA ASP A 25 -5.09 -13.44 -11.48
C ASP A 25 -3.79 -13.07 -10.74
N SER A 26 -3.87 -12.27 -9.67
CA SER A 26 -2.69 -11.82 -8.92
C SER A 26 -1.90 -12.98 -8.34
N LYS A 27 -0.57 -12.88 -8.41
CA LYS A 27 0.35 -13.81 -7.73
C LYS A 27 0.89 -13.27 -6.41
N ASN A 28 0.58 -12.01 -6.08
CA ASN A 28 1.10 -11.32 -4.90
C ASN A 28 0.16 -11.44 -3.69
N PHE A 29 -1.09 -11.85 -3.90
CA PHE A 29 -2.05 -12.09 -2.81
C PHE A 29 -2.17 -13.58 -2.49
N ASP A 30 -2.13 -13.91 -1.20
CA ASP A 30 -2.46 -15.25 -0.71
C ASP A 30 -3.96 -15.56 -0.89
N SER A 31 -4.34 -16.83 -0.71
CA SER A 31 -5.71 -17.29 -0.92
C SER A 31 -6.72 -16.62 0.02
N ALA A 32 -6.34 -16.37 1.28
CA ALA A 32 -7.24 -15.76 2.25
C ALA A 32 -7.50 -14.29 1.91
N THR A 33 -6.47 -13.56 1.48
CA THR A 33 -6.58 -12.19 1.00
C THR A 33 -7.46 -12.12 -0.25
N LYS A 34 -7.24 -13.00 -1.24
CA LYS A 34 -8.09 -13.08 -2.43
C LYS A 34 -9.55 -13.32 -2.07
N GLU A 35 -9.82 -14.28 -1.19
CA GLU A 35 -11.16 -14.60 -0.74
C GLU A 35 -11.83 -13.40 -0.07
N ALA A 36 -11.10 -12.65 0.78
CA ALA A 36 -11.64 -11.46 1.43
C ALA A 36 -12.08 -10.38 0.41
N PHE A 37 -11.28 -10.12 -0.62
CA PHE A 37 -11.65 -9.18 -1.69
C PHE A 37 -12.87 -9.64 -2.47
N ILE A 38 -12.94 -10.92 -2.85
CA ILE A 38 -14.07 -11.47 -3.59
C ILE A 38 -15.35 -11.47 -2.73
N ASN A 39 -15.24 -11.77 -1.44
CA ASN A 39 -16.37 -11.71 -0.51
C ASN A 39 -16.90 -10.29 -0.35
N LEU A 40 -16.00 -9.30 -0.21
CA LEU A 40 -16.41 -7.88 -0.19
C LEU A 40 -17.14 -7.50 -1.48
N SER A 41 -16.58 -7.87 -2.64
CA SER A 41 -17.23 -7.65 -3.94
C SER A 41 -18.63 -8.24 -4.01
N ASN A 42 -18.81 -9.48 -3.55
CA ASN A 42 -20.10 -10.17 -3.55
C ASN A 42 -21.10 -9.48 -2.62
N GLN A 43 -20.67 -9.09 -1.42
CA GLN A 43 -21.51 -8.34 -0.47
C GLN A 43 -22.00 -7.02 -1.06
N ILE A 44 -21.09 -6.25 -1.69
CA ILE A 44 -21.46 -4.99 -2.33
C ILE A 44 -22.44 -5.25 -3.50
N LYS A 45 -22.20 -6.26 -4.34
CA LYS A 45 -23.14 -6.63 -5.42
C LYS A 45 -24.54 -6.96 -4.87
N GLU A 46 -24.64 -7.75 -3.81
CA GLU A 46 -25.95 -8.04 -3.19
C GLU A 46 -26.63 -6.78 -2.67
N LEU A 47 -25.90 -5.89 -1.99
CA LEU A 47 -26.47 -4.63 -1.49
C LEU A 47 -26.98 -3.73 -2.63
N THR A 48 -26.32 -3.75 -3.79
CA THR A 48 -26.75 -2.95 -4.96
C THR A 48 -28.04 -3.43 -5.62
N LYS A 49 -28.51 -4.65 -5.34
CA LYS A 49 -29.82 -5.13 -5.80
C LYS A 49 -30.98 -4.42 -5.10
N SER A 50 -30.73 -3.83 -3.94
CA SER A 50 -31.71 -3.04 -3.19
C SER A 50 -31.77 -1.58 -3.67
N LYS A 51 -32.85 -0.87 -3.34
CA LYS A 51 -32.99 0.56 -3.68
C LYS A 51 -32.10 1.43 -2.78
N LEU A 52 -30.84 1.61 -3.18
CA LEU A 52 -29.87 2.42 -2.43
C LEU A 52 -30.10 3.92 -2.59
N THR A 53 -29.84 4.69 -1.54
CA THR A 53 -29.71 6.15 -1.60
C THR A 53 -28.35 6.56 -2.17
N LYS A 54 -28.20 7.84 -2.54
CA LYS A 54 -26.92 8.38 -3.03
C LYS A 54 -25.80 8.27 -1.99
N VAL A 55 -26.13 8.42 -0.71
CA VAL A 55 -25.16 8.32 0.39
C VAL A 55 -24.68 6.87 0.55
N GLN A 56 -25.60 5.91 0.50
CA GLN A 56 -25.25 4.49 0.59
C GLN A 56 -24.36 4.06 -0.58
N MET A 57 -24.67 4.44 -1.82
CA MET A 57 -23.80 4.12 -2.97
C MET A 57 -22.40 4.70 -2.82
N LYS A 58 -22.28 5.95 -2.33
CA LYS A 58 -20.97 6.55 -2.04
C LYS A 58 -20.22 5.77 -0.96
N SER A 59 -20.91 5.37 0.10
CA SER A 59 -20.31 4.56 1.17
C SER A 59 -19.73 3.26 0.63
N LEU A 60 -20.50 2.51 -0.17
CA LEU A 60 -20.04 1.27 -0.80
C LEU A 60 -18.86 1.50 -1.73
N SER A 61 -18.86 2.58 -2.50
CA SER A 61 -17.71 2.92 -3.35
C SER A 61 -16.45 3.22 -2.55
N ILE A 62 -16.58 3.86 -1.39
CA ILE A 62 -15.44 4.16 -0.51
C ILE A 62 -14.90 2.85 0.05
N GLU A 63 -15.77 1.98 0.54
CA GLU A 63 -15.40 0.69 1.08
C GLU A 63 -14.63 -0.16 0.05
N LEU A 64 -15.16 -0.26 -1.18
CA LEU A 64 -14.48 -0.95 -2.28
C LEU A 64 -13.13 -0.32 -2.64
N LEU A 65 -13.08 1.02 -2.74
CA LEU A 65 -11.93 1.73 -3.31
C LEU A 65 -10.84 2.06 -2.28
N THR A 66 -11.06 1.87 -0.98
CA THR A 66 -10.11 2.29 0.06
C THR A 66 -8.73 1.67 -0.16
N PHE A 67 -8.67 0.36 -0.38
CA PHE A 67 -7.41 -0.32 -0.68
C PHE A 67 -6.73 0.25 -1.93
N TRP A 68 -7.46 0.34 -3.04
CA TRP A 68 -6.92 0.81 -4.33
C TRP A 68 -6.44 2.25 -4.29
N LYS A 69 -7.07 3.09 -3.47
CA LYS A 69 -6.71 4.50 -3.31
C LYS A 69 -5.46 4.68 -2.45
N GLU A 70 -5.21 3.80 -1.50
CA GLU A 70 -4.22 4.07 -0.46
C GLU A 70 -2.97 3.18 -0.52
N SER A 71 -3.01 2.14 -1.36
CA SER A 71 -1.94 1.16 -1.53
C SER A 71 -1.05 1.47 -2.74
N ILE A 72 0.14 0.85 -2.74
CA ILE A 72 1.10 0.89 -3.86
C ILE A 72 1.42 -0.56 -4.23
N GLY A 73 1.23 -0.93 -5.50
CA GLY A 73 1.40 -2.32 -5.94
C GLY A 73 1.21 -2.45 -7.45
N PRO A 74 1.75 -3.51 -8.08
CA PRO A 74 1.53 -3.73 -9.50
C PRO A 74 0.04 -3.93 -9.83
N GLU A 75 -0.70 -4.64 -8.98
CA GLU A 75 -2.16 -4.78 -9.11
C GLU A 75 -2.89 -3.44 -9.00
N VAL A 76 -2.41 -2.52 -8.14
CA VAL A 76 -3.00 -1.19 -7.99
C VAL A 76 -2.81 -0.38 -9.28
N GLU A 77 -1.65 -0.47 -9.91
CA GLU A 77 -1.40 0.19 -11.19
C GLU A 77 -2.23 -0.40 -12.33
N MET A 78 -2.37 -1.72 -12.36
CA MET A 78 -3.27 -2.39 -13.31
C MET A 78 -4.72 -1.95 -13.10
N PHE A 79 -5.19 -1.93 -11.85
CA PHE A 79 -6.56 -1.55 -11.50
C PHE A 79 -6.91 -0.15 -12.02
N TRP A 80 -6.09 0.85 -11.71
CA TRP A 80 -6.37 2.21 -12.15
C TRP A 80 -6.25 2.39 -13.67
N THR A 81 -5.36 1.64 -14.33
CA THR A 81 -5.24 1.66 -15.79
C THR A 81 -6.49 1.09 -16.44
N GLU A 82 -6.93 -0.10 -15.99
CA GLU A 82 -8.12 -0.75 -16.54
C GLU A 82 -9.38 0.08 -16.32
N LEU A 83 -9.54 0.71 -15.14
CA LEU A 83 -10.67 1.63 -14.89
C LEU A 83 -10.68 2.81 -15.86
N LYS A 84 -9.50 3.39 -16.13
CA LYS A 84 -9.37 4.49 -17.07
C LYS A 84 -9.75 4.05 -18.49
N ASP A 85 -9.29 2.88 -18.91
CA ASP A 85 -9.53 2.35 -20.27
C ASP A 85 -11.02 2.05 -20.52
N ILE A 86 -11.78 1.66 -19.49
CA ILE A 86 -13.22 1.44 -19.58
C ILE A 86 -14.07 2.67 -19.26
N GLY A 87 -13.45 3.84 -19.04
CA GLY A 87 -14.14 5.11 -18.81
C GLY A 87 -14.79 5.26 -17.43
N VAL A 88 -14.29 4.53 -16.42
CA VAL A 88 -14.69 4.69 -15.02
C VAL A 88 -13.88 5.84 -14.38
N ASP A 89 -14.59 6.86 -13.90
CA ASP A 89 -14.01 8.11 -13.41
C ASP A 89 -14.06 8.21 -11.88
N PHE A 90 -13.39 7.27 -11.20
CA PHE A 90 -13.15 7.37 -9.77
C PHE A 90 -11.81 8.06 -9.48
N GLU A 91 -11.81 8.97 -8.51
CA GLU A 91 -10.60 9.70 -8.12
C GLU A 91 -9.55 8.77 -7.47
N ARG A 92 -8.35 8.74 -8.02
CA ARG A 92 -7.16 8.10 -7.45
C ARG A 92 -6.45 9.04 -6.49
N ARG A 93 -6.20 8.59 -5.25
CA ARG A 93 -5.24 9.22 -4.34
C ARG A 93 -3.86 8.71 -4.72
N ASP A 94 -3.18 9.43 -5.59
CA ASP A 94 -1.94 8.94 -6.19
C ASP A 94 -0.75 9.07 -5.22
N GLU A 95 -0.49 8.02 -4.44
CA GLU A 95 0.50 8.03 -3.36
C GLU A 95 1.95 8.17 -3.86
N LEU A 96 2.25 7.73 -5.10
CA LEU A 96 3.56 7.97 -5.72
C LEU A 96 3.77 9.45 -6.04
N ASN A 97 2.74 10.10 -6.59
CA ASN A 97 2.77 11.56 -6.80
C ASN A 97 2.86 12.33 -5.48
N PHE A 98 2.14 11.88 -4.46
CA PHE A 98 2.27 12.46 -3.13
C PHE A 98 3.72 12.37 -2.61
N ALA A 99 4.33 11.19 -2.73
CA ALA A 99 5.70 10.97 -2.30
C ALA A 99 6.68 11.88 -3.04
N LEU A 100 6.53 12.04 -4.36
CA LEU A 100 7.33 12.99 -5.15
C LEU A 100 7.20 14.43 -4.67
N GLN A 101 5.98 14.87 -4.37
CA GLN A 101 5.71 16.26 -3.98
C GLN A 101 6.16 16.57 -2.55
N LYS A 102 6.08 15.60 -1.64
CA LYS A 102 6.37 15.78 -0.21
C LYS A 102 7.71 15.19 0.23
N GLU A 103 8.40 14.51 -0.66
CA GLU A 103 9.66 13.80 -0.42
C GLU A 103 9.58 12.77 0.71
N ARG A 104 8.38 12.21 0.93
CA ARG A 104 8.06 11.18 1.92
C ARG A 104 6.72 10.53 1.62
N PHE A 105 6.52 9.30 2.07
CA PHE A 105 5.20 8.67 2.08
C PHE A 105 4.36 9.18 3.26
N ARG A 106 3.03 8.96 3.21
CA ARG A 106 2.15 9.39 4.31
C ARG A 106 2.22 8.42 5.47
N ARG A 107 2.31 7.13 5.18
CA ARG A 107 2.19 6.04 6.14
C ARG A 107 3.21 4.95 5.87
N VAL A 108 3.52 4.18 6.91
CA VAL A 108 4.53 3.11 6.87
C VAL A 108 4.11 1.95 5.97
N ASP A 109 2.82 1.61 5.90
CA ASP A 109 2.31 0.58 4.99
C ASP A 109 2.61 0.91 3.52
N GLN A 110 2.52 2.18 3.14
CA GLN A 110 2.85 2.66 1.80
C GLN A 110 4.36 2.57 1.53
N GLU A 111 5.19 2.88 2.53
CA GLU A 111 6.65 2.75 2.43
C GLU A 111 7.07 1.30 2.22
N ILE A 112 6.48 0.39 3.00
CA ILE A 112 6.70 -1.05 2.87
C ILE A 112 6.26 -1.51 1.47
N ALA A 113 5.05 -1.16 1.06
CA ALA A 113 4.52 -1.57 -0.24
C ALA A 113 5.36 -1.03 -1.40
N ALA A 114 5.74 0.25 -1.35
CA ALA A 114 6.67 0.85 -2.29
C ALA A 114 7.98 0.07 -2.32
N ARG A 115 8.62 -0.16 -1.16
CA ARG A 115 9.91 -0.86 -1.11
C ARG A 115 9.87 -2.28 -1.66
N LYS A 116 8.82 -3.04 -1.36
CA LYS A 116 8.65 -4.41 -1.82
C LYS A 116 8.43 -4.48 -3.33
N HIS A 117 7.64 -3.57 -3.87
CA HIS A 117 7.16 -3.67 -5.24
C HIS A 117 7.86 -2.73 -6.22
N TRP A 118 8.70 -1.80 -5.75
CA TRP A 118 9.27 -0.73 -6.58
C TRP A 118 9.98 -1.22 -7.83
N ASN A 119 10.78 -2.27 -7.71
CA ASN A 119 11.53 -2.82 -8.86
C ASN A 119 10.60 -3.36 -9.96
N THR A 120 9.44 -3.88 -9.59
CA THR A 120 8.41 -4.34 -10.52
C THR A 120 7.62 -3.15 -11.07
N ILE A 121 7.18 -2.25 -10.19
CA ILE A 121 6.32 -1.11 -10.54
C ILE A 121 7.03 -0.14 -11.49
N LYS A 122 8.29 0.20 -11.22
CA LYS A 122 9.02 1.25 -11.96
C LYS A 122 9.27 0.93 -13.45
N VAL A 123 9.10 -0.34 -13.85
CA VAL A 123 9.27 -0.79 -15.24
C VAL A 123 7.95 -1.10 -15.93
N LEU A 124 6.81 -0.93 -15.25
CA LEU A 124 5.50 -1.07 -15.88
C LEU A 124 5.28 0.07 -16.88
N GLY A 125 4.77 -0.25 -18.06
CA GLY A 125 4.41 0.74 -19.08
C GLY A 125 3.49 1.84 -18.53
N THR A 126 2.53 1.43 -17.70
CA THR A 126 1.56 2.32 -17.04
C THR A 126 2.21 3.34 -16.09
N ILE A 127 3.39 3.03 -15.56
CA ILE A 127 4.17 3.93 -14.71
C ILE A 127 5.07 4.83 -15.56
N SER A 128 5.72 4.29 -16.59
CA SER A 128 6.54 5.10 -17.51
C SER A 128 5.72 6.14 -18.28
N ASP A 129 4.43 5.88 -18.51
CA ASP A 129 3.52 6.85 -19.15
C ASP A 129 3.14 8.01 -18.22
N ARG A 130 3.29 7.84 -16.90
CA ARG A 130 2.88 8.80 -15.88
C ARG A 130 4.03 9.58 -15.26
N PHE A 131 5.23 9.02 -15.27
CA PHE A 131 6.39 9.60 -14.61
C PHE A 131 7.59 9.62 -15.54
N SER A 132 8.28 10.75 -15.60
CA SER A 132 9.56 10.88 -16.28
C SER A 132 10.65 10.04 -15.60
N SER A 133 11.71 9.70 -16.33
CA SER A 133 12.86 8.97 -15.76
C SER A 133 13.49 9.69 -14.56
N SER A 134 13.49 11.03 -14.56
CA SER A 134 13.93 11.84 -13.42
C SER A 134 13.04 11.68 -12.19
N GLU A 135 11.72 11.63 -12.38
CA GLU A 135 10.77 11.40 -11.30
C GLU A 135 10.90 10.00 -10.73
N LEU A 136 11.00 8.98 -11.58
CA LEU A 136 11.25 7.59 -11.13
C LEU A 136 12.56 7.48 -10.32
N THR A 137 13.59 8.21 -10.75
CA THR A 137 14.86 8.28 -10.00
C THR A 137 14.65 8.95 -8.63
N ARG A 138 13.85 10.02 -8.55
CA ARG A 138 13.53 10.68 -7.28
C ARG A 138 12.73 9.77 -6.34
N ILE A 139 11.73 9.04 -6.84
CA ILE A 139 10.98 8.07 -6.03
C ILE A 139 11.92 6.99 -5.48
N SER A 140 12.82 6.47 -6.31
CA SER A 140 13.83 5.49 -5.88
C SER A 140 14.67 6.02 -4.71
N LYS A 141 15.12 7.29 -4.79
CA LYS A 141 15.87 7.94 -3.72
C LYS A 141 15.07 8.15 -2.45
N ILE A 142 13.77 8.45 -2.55
CA ILE A 142 12.88 8.59 -1.38
C ILE A 142 12.79 7.25 -0.63
N ILE A 143 12.58 6.16 -1.38
CA ILE A 143 12.51 4.79 -0.82
C ILE A 143 13.84 4.42 -0.14
N GLU A 144 14.96 4.64 -0.82
CA GLU A 144 16.31 4.36 -0.29
C GLU A 144 16.63 5.19 0.97
N LYS A 145 16.24 6.46 0.97
CA LYS A 145 16.43 7.34 2.13
C LYS A 145 15.67 6.85 3.35
N ASP A 146 14.44 6.37 3.18
CA ASP A 146 13.65 5.85 4.29
C ASP A 146 14.27 4.56 4.85
N GLU A 147 14.64 3.62 3.97
CA GLU A 147 15.36 2.39 4.35
C GLU A 147 16.62 2.69 5.17
N ASN A 148 17.47 3.60 4.69
CA ASN A 148 18.69 4.00 5.38
C ASN A 148 18.42 4.69 6.72
N THR A 149 17.38 5.52 6.80
CA THR A 149 16.99 6.19 8.05
C THR A 149 16.58 5.16 9.10
N ARG A 150 15.79 4.16 8.70
CA ARG A 150 15.34 3.07 9.58
C ARG A 150 16.49 2.16 9.99
N LEU A 151 17.40 1.86 9.06
CA LEU A 151 18.62 1.10 9.33
C LEU A 151 19.44 1.76 10.44
N GLU A 152 19.66 3.08 10.35
CA GLU A 152 20.46 3.80 11.32
C GLU A 152 19.81 3.86 12.70
N ILE A 153 18.48 3.91 12.78
CA ILE A 153 17.74 3.80 14.05
C ILE A 153 18.02 2.44 14.70
N LEU A 154 17.88 1.35 13.95
CA LEU A 154 18.13 0.00 14.47
C LEU A 154 19.58 -0.18 14.90
N LYS A 155 20.55 0.21 14.06
CA LYS A 155 21.99 0.15 14.39
C LYS A 155 22.32 0.98 15.63
N LYS A 156 21.71 2.16 15.79
CA LYS A 156 21.91 3.00 16.96
C LYS A 156 21.40 2.34 18.24
N CYS A 157 20.23 1.70 18.19
CA CYS A 157 19.67 0.99 19.33
C CYS A 157 20.51 -0.24 19.70
N LEU A 158 21.01 -0.96 18.70
CA LEU A 158 21.95 -2.07 18.87
C LEU A 158 23.24 -1.62 19.56
N ARG A 159 23.90 -0.55 19.06
CA ARG A 159 25.12 0.01 19.68
C ARG A 159 24.91 0.45 21.13
N LYS A 160 23.74 1.00 21.44
CA LYS A 160 23.38 1.45 22.79
C LYS A 160 22.79 0.35 23.67
N ASN A 161 22.55 -0.84 23.10
CA ASN A 161 21.82 -1.93 23.72
C ASN A 161 20.51 -1.50 24.41
N SER A 162 19.81 -0.50 23.84
CA SER A 162 18.63 0.12 24.43
C SER A 162 17.83 0.90 23.40
N ILE A 163 16.53 1.01 23.63
CA ILE A 163 15.63 1.88 22.85
C ILE A 163 15.37 3.13 23.71
N PRO A 164 15.62 4.35 23.21
CA PRO A 164 15.19 5.56 23.89
C PRO A 164 13.67 5.57 24.08
N GLN A 165 13.18 5.96 25.26
CA GLN A 165 11.72 5.99 25.58
C GLN A 165 10.90 6.69 24.49
N THR A 166 11.37 7.86 24.03
CA THR A 166 10.71 8.67 23.00
C THR A 166 10.71 8.03 21.60
N GLN A 167 11.44 6.93 21.40
CA GLN A 167 11.59 6.25 20.11
C GLN A 167 11.01 4.84 20.08
N TYR A 168 10.33 4.38 21.14
CA TYR A 168 9.79 3.02 21.20
C TYR A 168 8.92 2.66 19.99
N TYR A 169 7.92 3.49 19.69
CA TYR A 169 7.05 3.29 18.53
C TYR A 169 7.83 3.30 17.22
N LYS A 170 8.78 4.24 17.07
CA LYS A 170 9.58 4.34 15.85
C LYS A 170 10.47 3.12 15.67
N PHE A 171 11.03 2.58 16.74
CA PHE A 171 11.79 1.34 16.72
C PHE A 171 10.92 0.16 16.25
N GLY A 172 9.72 0.02 16.82
CA GLY A 172 8.76 -1.00 16.40
C GLY A 172 8.39 -0.90 14.92
N GLU A 173 8.16 0.32 14.41
CA GLU A 173 7.95 0.55 12.97
C GLU A 173 9.16 0.11 12.12
N CYS A 174 10.40 0.38 12.58
CA CYS A 174 11.60 -0.03 11.86
C CYS A 174 11.74 -1.56 11.84
N MET A 175 11.46 -2.23 12.96
CA MET A 175 11.45 -3.69 13.03
C MET A 175 10.41 -4.29 12.08
N ALA A 176 9.19 -3.73 12.06
CA ALA A 176 8.13 -4.16 11.16
C ALA A 176 8.49 -3.95 9.69
N TYR A 177 9.05 -2.77 9.35
CA TYR A 177 9.52 -2.46 8.00
C TYR A 177 10.59 -3.45 7.53
N PHE A 178 11.63 -3.68 8.34
CA PHE A 178 12.72 -4.59 8.00
C PHE A 178 12.25 -6.03 7.86
N GLY A 179 11.33 -6.47 8.72
CA GLY A 179 10.74 -7.80 8.63
C GLY A 179 9.91 -7.97 7.36
N GLN A 180 9.00 -7.04 7.06
CA GLN A 180 8.11 -7.15 5.91
C GLN A 180 8.81 -6.92 4.56
N CYS A 181 9.92 -6.20 4.55
CA CYS A 181 10.75 -5.95 3.37
C CYS A 181 11.94 -6.94 3.24
N GLU A 182 12.04 -7.94 4.12
CA GLU A 182 13.09 -8.97 4.12
C GLU A 182 14.53 -8.38 4.17
N LEU A 183 14.70 -7.29 4.91
CA LEU A 183 15.96 -6.53 4.93
C LEU A 183 16.93 -6.97 6.04
N PHE A 184 16.48 -7.74 7.02
CA PHE A 184 17.34 -8.11 8.15
C PHE A 184 18.62 -8.82 7.70
N ASP A 185 18.51 -9.84 6.85
CA ASP A 185 19.65 -10.61 6.38
C ASP A 185 20.58 -9.82 5.45
N SER A 186 20.10 -8.70 4.89
CA SER A 186 20.90 -7.81 4.05
C SER A 186 21.82 -6.90 4.86
N TYR A 187 21.46 -6.58 6.11
CA TYR A 187 22.14 -5.55 6.90
C TYR A 187 22.64 -5.99 8.26
N PHE A 188 22.14 -7.11 8.77
CA PHE A 188 22.43 -7.61 10.10
C PHE A 188 22.76 -9.09 10.04
N ASN A 189 23.68 -9.52 10.90
CA ASN A 189 23.86 -10.94 11.15
C ASN A 189 22.83 -11.46 12.17
N LYS A 190 22.66 -12.79 12.23
CA LYS A 190 21.67 -13.43 13.12
C LYS A 190 21.80 -13.02 14.60
N LYS A 191 23.02 -12.78 15.10
CA LYS A 191 23.22 -12.35 16.50
C LYS A 191 22.68 -10.94 16.72
N GLU A 192 22.92 -10.03 15.79
CA GLU A 192 22.42 -8.66 15.86
C GLU A 192 20.89 -8.62 15.78
N VAL A 193 20.30 -9.43 14.89
CA VAL A 193 18.83 -9.55 14.80
C VAL A 193 18.25 -10.06 16.12
N ASN A 194 18.81 -11.12 16.69
CA ASN A 194 18.36 -11.64 17.99
C ASN A 194 18.49 -10.59 19.10
N GLN A 195 19.60 -9.85 19.12
CA GLN A 195 19.82 -8.78 20.08
C GLN A 195 18.80 -7.64 19.92
N LEU A 196 18.42 -7.25 18.70
CA LEU A 196 17.34 -6.27 18.47
C LEU A 196 16.01 -6.75 19.08
N TYR A 197 15.65 -8.02 18.90
CA TYR A 197 14.46 -8.60 19.52
C TYR A 197 14.56 -8.71 21.05
N GLU A 198 15.74 -8.94 21.61
CA GLU A 198 15.95 -8.93 23.07
C GLU A 198 15.81 -7.53 23.65
N ILE A 199 16.44 -6.52 23.02
CA ILE A 199 16.29 -5.11 23.40
C ILE A 199 14.82 -4.72 23.39
N TRP A 200 14.07 -5.16 22.37
CA TRP A 200 12.65 -4.86 22.27
C TRP A 200 11.83 -5.53 23.37
N ARG A 201 12.02 -6.84 23.60
CA ARG A 201 11.30 -7.59 24.63
C ARG A 201 11.57 -7.09 26.05
N ASN A 202 12.79 -6.61 26.30
CA ASN A 202 13.22 -6.14 27.61
C ASN A 202 12.98 -4.64 27.81
N PHE A 203 12.34 -3.97 26.85
CA PHE A 203 11.99 -2.56 26.99
C PHE A 203 11.04 -2.36 28.17
N LYS A 204 11.42 -1.50 29.10
CA LYS A 204 10.57 -1.10 30.23
C LYS A 204 10.08 0.31 29.96
N SER A 205 8.77 0.52 29.91
CA SER A 205 8.22 1.88 29.99
C SER A 205 8.42 2.37 31.42
N GLU A 206 9.22 3.41 31.59
CA GLU A 206 9.28 4.15 32.86
C GLU A 206 8.07 5.09 32.98
#